data_AF-A0A7Z0J3L2-F1
#
_entry.id   AF-A0A7Z0J3L2-F1
#
_cell.length_a   1.000
_cell.length_b   1.000
_cell.length_c   1.000
_cell.angle_alpha   90.00
_cell.angle_beta   90.00
_cell.angle_gamma   90.00
#
_symmetry.space_group_name_H-M   'P 1'
#
loop_
_entity.id
_entity.type
_entity.pdbx_description
1 polymer ?
#
loop_
_entity_poly.entity_id
_entity_poly.type
_entity_poly.pdbx_seq_one_letter_code
_entity_poly.pdbx_strand_id
1 'polypeptide(L)'
;MADQYDFEELYANTYTEADRRAYESQPTSRKRFAIAWLLTLLLGPAGAHRWYLDRRVSAVLMAVVSVAAVVLMVLGQTSLGLLCVTVAFAWPLLDMIMLLAGSMRDTQDRRLAGHRERAGMFSAITVVLLALLLMAALVIGTSSGVAG
;
A
#
# COMPACT_ATOMS: atom_id res chain seq x y z
N MET A 1 -22.27 -9.44 40.46
CA MET A 1 -21.84 -8.80 39.20
C MET A 1 -20.36 -9.04 38.88
N ALA A 2 -19.45 -9.20 39.87
CA ALA A 2 -18.03 -9.47 39.63
C ALA A 2 -17.70 -10.95 39.29
N ASP A 3 -18.62 -11.87 39.60
CA ASP A 3 -18.44 -13.33 39.44
C ASP A 3 -18.76 -13.85 38.02
N GLN A 4 -19.03 -12.93 37.09
CA GLN A 4 -19.35 -13.26 35.69
C GLN A 4 -18.16 -13.15 34.74
N TYR A 5 -17.02 -12.64 35.22
CA TYR A 5 -15.82 -12.48 34.42
C TYR A 5 -14.83 -13.58 34.80
N ASP A 6 -14.68 -14.56 33.91
CA ASP A 6 -13.63 -15.56 34.02
C ASP A 6 -12.29 -14.91 33.69
N PHE A 7 -11.57 -14.52 34.74
CA PHE A 7 -10.28 -13.86 34.61
C PHE A 7 -9.21 -14.80 34.05
N GLU A 8 -9.34 -16.13 34.17
CA GLU A 8 -8.42 -17.05 33.50
C GLU A 8 -8.59 -16.97 31.99
N GLU A 9 -9.82 -16.91 31.47
CA GLU A 9 -10.07 -16.68 30.03
C GLU A 9 -9.62 -15.28 29.60
N LEU A 10 -9.85 -14.25 30.43
CA LEU A 10 -9.46 -12.87 30.13
C LEU A 10 -7.93 -12.66 30.12
N TYR A 11 -7.18 -13.43 30.92
CA TYR A 11 -5.70 -13.36 31.00
C TYR A 11 -4.99 -14.50 30.26
N ALA A 12 -5.72 -15.50 29.76
CA ALA A 12 -5.18 -16.48 28.84
C ALA A 12 -4.90 -15.76 27.52
N ASN A 13 -3.62 -15.53 27.23
CA ASN A 13 -3.13 -15.10 25.93
C ASN A 13 -3.24 -16.24 24.89
N THR A 14 -4.39 -16.91 24.85
CA THR A 14 -4.70 -17.98 23.93
C THR A 14 -5.75 -17.45 22.98
N TYR A 15 -5.37 -17.28 21.72
CA TYR A 15 -6.33 -17.17 20.62
C TYR A 15 -7.36 -18.29 20.78
N THR A 16 -8.58 -17.95 21.19
CA THR A 16 -9.60 -18.96 21.41
C THR A 16 -10.09 -19.49 20.05
N GLU A 17 -10.63 -20.71 20.02
CA GLU A 17 -11.28 -21.22 18.81
C GLU A 17 -12.47 -20.32 18.38
N ALA A 18 -13.08 -19.60 19.33
CA ALA A 18 -14.10 -18.59 19.04
C ALA A 18 -13.50 -17.39 18.29
N ASP A 19 -12.36 -16.86 18.73
CA ASP A 19 -11.65 -15.76 18.04
C ASP A 19 -11.19 -16.16 16.64
N ARG A 20 -10.68 -17.39 16.50
CA ARG A 20 -10.29 -17.95 15.20
C ARG A 20 -11.49 -18.01 14.25
N ARG A 21 -12.62 -18.56 14.70
CA ARG A 21 -13.85 -18.63 13.89
C ARG A 21 -14.38 -17.25 13.55
N ALA A 22 -14.39 -16.32 14.51
CA ALA A 22 -14.79 -14.94 14.29
C ALA A 22 -13.90 -14.24 13.24
N TYR A 23 -12.59 -14.52 13.24
CA TYR A 23 -11.64 -14.02 12.24
C TYR A 23 -11.79 -14.68 10.87
N GLU A 24 -12.11 -15.98 10.82
CA GLU A 24 -12.38 -16.72 9.58
C GLU A 24 -13.71 -16.31 8.93
N SER A 25 -14.74 -15.99 9.74
CA SER A 25 -16.07 -15.59 9.28
C SER A 25 -16.20 -14.11 8.91
N GLN A 26 -15.13 -13.32 8.96
CA GLN A 26 -15.20 -11.89 8.63
C GLN A 26 -15.61 -11.68 7.17
N PRO A 27 -16.59 -10.81 6.89
CA PRO A 27 -17.02 -10.55 5.53
C PRO A 27 -15.89 -9.89 4.73
N THR A 28 -15.54 -10.48 3.60
CA THR A 28 -14.57 -9.92 2.65
C THR A 28 -15.22 -8.85 1.78
N SER A 29 -14.47 -7.80 1.42
CA SER A 29 -14.93 -6.80 0.44
C SER A 29 -15.04 -7.43 -0.95
N ARG A 30 -15.97 -6.93 -1.76
CA ARG A 30 -16.10 -7.24 -3.19
C ARG A 30 -14.87 -6.78 -4.00
N LYS A 31 -14.11 -5.84 -3.47
CA LYS A 31 -12.90 -5.29 -4.11
C LYS A 31 -11.77 -6.29 -4.06
N ARG A 32 -11.11 -6.49 -5.21
CA ARG A 32 -10.07 -7.50 -5.38
C ARG A 32 -8.71 -6.93 -5.00
N PHE A 33 -7.97 -7.68 -4.18
CA PHE A 33 -6.62 -7.33 -3.77
C PHE A 33 -5.67 -7.16 -4.96
N ALA A 34 -5.71 -8.07 -5.93
CA ALA A 34 -4.86 -8.02 -7.12
C ALA A 34 -5.07 -6.75 -7.97
N ILE A 35 -6.32 -6.25 -8.05
CA ILE A 35 -6.63 -5.00 -8.77
C ILE A 35 -6.03 -3.82 -8.02
N ALA A 36 -6.22 -3.74 -6.69
CA ALA A 36 -5.61 -2.69 -5.87
C ALA A 36 -4.08 -2.70 -6.00
N TRP A 37 -3.47 -3.88 -5.97
CA TRP A 37 -2.01 -4.06 -6.11
C TRP A 37 -1.50 -3.60 -7.46
N LEU A 38 -2.17 -3.99 -8.55
CA LEU A 38 -1.81 -3.56 -9.90
C LEU A 38 -1.97 -2.05 -10.08
N LEU A 39 -3.03 -1.46 -9.52
CA LEU A 39 -3.24 -0.01 -9.54
C LEU A 39 -2.17 0.73 -8.75
N THR A 40 -1.71 0.19 -7.62
CA THR A 40 -0.60 0.78 -6.86
C THR A 40 0.71 0.73 -7.64
N LEU A 41 0.98 -0.34 -8.38
CA LEU A 41 2.19 -0.45 -9.21
C LEU A 41 2.17 0.51 -10.41
N LEU A 42 1.09 0.52 -11.19
CA LEU A 42 1.05 1.25 -12.46
C LEU A 42 0.65 2.72 -12.30
N LEU A 43 -0.22 3.00 -11.34
CA LEU A 43 -0.87 4.30 -11.15
C LEU A 43 -0.78 4.76 -9.68
N GLY A 44 0.29 4.31 -9.00
CA GLY A 44 0.59 4.62 -7.61
C GLY A 44 0.66 6.13 -7.36
N PRO A 45 1.56 6.89 -8.01
CA PRO A 45 1.67 8.33 -7.80
C PRO A 45 0.38 9.09 -8.08
N ALA A 46 -0.46 8.62 -9.01
CA ALA A 46 -1.75 9.25 -9.29
C ALA A 46 -2.82 8.95 -8.22
N GLY A 47 -2.62 7.96 -7.34
CA GLY A 47 -3.53 7.60 -6.26
C GLY A 47 -4.69 6.69 -6.68
N ALA A 48 -4.60 5.99 -7.81
CA ALA A 48 -5.72 5.20 -8.35
C ALA A 48 -6.15 4.04 -7.45
N HIS A 49 -5.21 3.42 -6.72
CA HIS A 49 -5.53 2.37 -5.75
C HIS A 49 -6.38 2.91 -4.60
N ARG A 50 -6.16 4.15 -4.15
CA ARG A 50 -6.99 4.78 -3.11
C ARG A 50 -8.36 5.18 -3.63
N TRP A 51 -8.46 5.60 -4.89
CA TRP A 51 -9.75 5.78 -5.58
C TRP A 51 -10.54 4.47 -5.63
N TYR A 52 -9.88 3.37 -6.01
CA TYR A 52 -10.51 2.05 -6.04
C TYR A 52 -11.01 1.62 -4.65
N LEU A 53 -10.28 1.95 -3.59
CA LEU A 53 -10.65 1.66 -2.20
C LEU A 53 -11.65 2.66 -1.59
N ASP A 54 -12.26 3.56 -2.39
CA ASP A 54 -13.19 4.61 -1.95
C ASP A 54 -12.60 5.62 -0.93
N ARG A 55 -11.27 5.71 -0.83
CA ARG A 55 -10.56 6.67 0.04
C ARG A 55 -10.33 8.02 -0.65
N ARG A 56 -11.43 8.66 -1.04
CA ARG A 56 -11.45 9.86 -1.92
C ARG A 56 -10.53 10.99 -1.45
N VAL A 57 -10.58 11.36 -0.16
CA VAL A 57 -9.78 12.48 0.39
C VAL A 57 -8.29 12.25 0.18
N SER A 58 -7.78 11.09 0.62
CA SER A 58 -6.37 10.76 0.46
C SER A 58 -5.95 10.58 -0.99
N ALA A 59 -6.87 10.14 -1.85
CA ALA A 59 -6.59 9.95 -3.26
C ALA A 59 -6.47 11.31 -4.00
N VAL A 60 -7.31 12.29 -3.65
CA VAL A 60 -7.21 13.66 -4.15
C VAL A 60 -5.93 14.33 -3.68
N LEU A 61 -5.57 14.20 -2.39
CA LEU A 61 -4.31 14.75 -1.86
C LEU A 61 -3.10 14.22 -2.63
N MET A 62 -3.07 12.91 -2.87
CA MET A 62 -2.00 12.27 -3.62
C MET A 62 -1.94 12.76 -5.07
N ALA A 63 -3.08 12.88 -5.75
CA ALA A 63 -3.14 13.43 -7.09
C ALA A 63 -2.66 14.89 -7.16
N VAL A 64 -3.04 15.72 -6.18
CA VAL A 64 -2.60 17.12 -6.10
C VAL A 64 -1.08 17.21 -5.91
N VAL A 65 -0.50 16.40 -5.04
CA VAL A 65 0.96 16.35 -4.84
C VAL A 65 1.68 15.94 -6.13
N SER A 66 1.15 14.95 -6.84
CA SER A 66 1.72 14.49 -8.11
C SER A 66 1.59 15.53 -9.22
N VAL A 67 0.46 16.22 -9.32
CA VAL A 67 0.29 17.33 -10.28
C VAL A 67 1.22 18.49 -9.94
N ALA A 68 1.32 18.85 -8.65
CA ALA A 68 2.24 19.90 -8.20
C ALA A 68 3.69 19.55 -8.52
N ALA A 69 4.10 18.29 -8.35
CA ALA A 69 5.42 17.82 -8.73
C ALA A 69 5.72 18.07 -10.21
N VAL A 70 4.79 17.70 -11.10
CA VAL A 70 4.94 17.91 -12.55
C VAL A 70 4.96 19.40 -12.89
N VAL A 71 4.04 20.19 -12.34
CA VAL A 71 3.94 21.63 -12.59
C VAL A 71 5.23 22.34 -12.16
N LEU A 72 5.75 22.05 -10.97
CA LEU A 72 6.99 22.64 -10.47
C LEU A 72 8.20 22.30 -11.36
N MET A 73 8.26 21.08 -11.89
CA MET A 73 9.29 20.67 -12.85
C MET A 73 9.18 21.44 -14.17
N VAL A 74 7.95 21.63 -14.68
CA VAL A 74 7.70 22.40 -15.91
C VAL A 74 8.04 23.88 -15.74
N LEU A 75 7.79 24.44 -14.55
CA LEU A 75 8.13 25.84 -14.22
C LEU A 75 9.63 26.06 -13.93
N GLY A 76 10.48 25.04 -14.09
CA GLY A 76 11.93 25.12 -13.88
C GLY A 76 12.35 25.17 -12.41
N GLN A 77 11.41 25.03 -11.46
CA GLN A 77 11.69 24.95 -10.02
C GLN A 77 12.17 23.54 -9.65
N THR A 78 13.37 23.20 -10.13
CA THR A 78 13.91 21.83 -10.09
C THR A 78 14.06 21.28 -8.66
N SER A 79 14.48 22.11 -7.71
CA SER A 79 14.66 21.69 -6.31
C SER A 79 13.34 21.30 -5.64
N LEU A 80 12.31 22.15 -5.77
CA LEU A 80 10.98 21.90 -5.22
C LEU A 80 10.26 20.78 -5.99
N GLY A 81 10.40 20.76 -7.31
CA GLY A 81 9.86 19.69 -8.15
C GLY A 81 10.40 18.32 -7.75
N LEU A 82 11.72 18.18 -7.57
CA LEU A 82 12.34 16.91 -7.19
C LEU A 82 11.92 16.44 -5.79
N LEU A 83 11.75 17.37 -4.83
CA LEU A 83 11.22 17.07 -3.51
C LEU A 83 9.78 16.52 -3.61
N CYS A 84 8.91 17.19 -4.36
CA CYS A 84 7.54 16.74 -4.58
C CYS A 84 7.47 15.39 -5.32
N VAL A 85 8.34 15.14 -6.31
CA VAL A 85 8.45 13.85 -6.99
C VAL A 85 8.82 12.76 -5.99
N THR A 86 9.81 13.00 -5.13
CA THR A 86 10.25 12.01 -4.13
C THR A 86 9.11 11.66 -3.18
N VAL A 87 8.36 12.66 -2.71
CA VAL A 87 7.17 12.45 -1.87
C VAL A 87 6.08 11.67 -2.62
N ALA A 88 5.81 12.04 -3.87
CA ALA A 88 4.82 11.37 -4.72
C ALA A 88 5.17 9.91 -5.03
N PHE A 89 6.46 9.55 -5.09
CA PHE A 89 6.93 8.18 -5.30
C PHE A 89 7.09 7.37 -4.00
N ALA A 90 7.44 8.01 -2.89
CA ALA A 90 7.54 7.35 -1.59
C ALA A 90 6.15 6.94 -1.05
N TRP A 91 5.13 7.77 -1.28
CA TRP A 91 3.77 7.50 -0.83
C TRP A 91 3.19 6.16 -1.34
N PRO A 92 3.17 5.85 -2.65
CA PRO A 92 2.65 4.56 -3.14
C PRO A 92 3.50 3.38 -2.66
N LEU A 93 4.78 3.57 -2.34
CA LEU A 93 5.62 2.51 -1.78
C LEU A 93 5.17 2.12 -0.36
N LEU A 94 4.88 3.12 0.49
CA LEU A 94 4.28 2.87 1.81
C LEU A 94 2.90 2.22 1.67
N ASP A 95 2.10 2.71 0.74
CA ASP A 95 0.78 2.15 0.47
C ASP A 95 0.88 0.70 -0.01
N MET A 96 1.89 0.35 -0.81
CA MET A 96 2.14 -1.01 -1.24
C MET A 96 2.41 -1.93 -0.05
N ILE A 97 3.27 -1.50 0.88
CA ILE A 97 3.57 -2.27 2.09
C ILE A 97 2.29 -2.45 2.93
N MET A 98 1.51 -1.38 3.12
CA MET A 98 0.23 -1.45 3.84
C MET A 98 -0.79 -2.37 3.15
N LEU A 99 -0.83 -2.35 1.83
CA LEU A 99 -1.71 -3.19 1.02
C LEU A 99 -1.32 -4.67 1.16
N LEU A 100 -0.02 -4.98 1.03
CA LEU A 100 0.55 -6.33 1.18
C LEU A 100 0.43 -6.85 2.62
N ALA A 101 0.52 -5.98 3.62
CA ALA A 101 0.30 -6.33 5.03
C ALA A 101 -1.20 -6.53 5.36
N GLY A 102 -2.10 -6.15 4.45
CA GLY A 102 -3.54 -6.26 4.65
C GLY A 102 -4.13 -5.23 5.62
N SER A 103 -3.38 -4.16 5.92
CA SER A 103 -3.87 -3.04 6.73
C SER A 103 -4.72 -2.06 5.93
N MET A 104 -4.57 -2.04 4.60
CA MET A 104 -5.49 -1.31 3.73
C MET A 104 -6.86 -2.02 3.64
N ARG A 105 -7.82 -1.45 4.35
CA ARG A 105 -9.23 -1.85 4.33
C ARG A 105 -10.07 -0.91 3.47
N ASP A 106 -11.18 -1.45 2.98
CA ASP A 106 -12.22 -0.70 2.26
C ASP A 106 -12.99 0.24 3.22
N THR A 107 -13.85 1.11 2.70
CA THR A 107 -14.66 2.05 3.52
C THR A 107 -15.53 1.35 4.57
N GLN A 108 -15.95 0.10 4.29
CA GLN A 108 -16.71 -0.73 5.23
C GLN A 108 -15.82 -1.53 6.19
N ASP A 109 -14.56 -1.15 6.32
CA ASP A 109 -13.52 -1.80 7.14
C ASP A 109 -13.29 -3.29 6.84
N ARG A 110 -13.66 -3.71 5.63
CA ARG A 110 -13.49 -5.10 5.17
C ARG A 110 -12.15 -5.30 4.49
N ARG A 111 -11.59 -6.50 4.67
CA ARG A 111 -10.38 -6.95 3.96
C ARG A 111 -10.70 -7.22 2.49
N LEU A 112 -9.70 -7.04 1.63
CA LEU A 112 -9.86 -7.24 0.19
C LEU A 112 -9.98 -8.71 -0.18
N ALA A 113 -10.84 -9.02 -1.16
CA ALA A 113 -11.01 -10.37 -1.65
C ALA A 113 -9.70 -10.94 -2.22
N GLY A 114 -9.40 -12.19 -1.86
CA GLY A 114 -8.21 -12.93 -2.32
C GLY A 114 -6.89 -12.53 -1.66
N HIS A 115 -6.91 -11.62 -0.68
CA HIS A 115 -5.70 -11.22 0.04
C HIS A 115 -5.10 -12.40 0.84
N ARG A 116 -5.92 -13.14 1.59
CA ARG A 116 -5.47 -14.25 2.46
C ARG A 116 -4.74 -15.36 1.70
N GLU A 117 -5.21 -15.66 0.50
CA GLU A 117 -4.69 -16.76 -0.33
C GLU A 117 -3.40 -16.38 -1.06
N ARG A 118 -3.27 -15.11 -1.48
CA ARG A 118 -2.24 -14.70 -2.46
C ARG A 118 -1.27 -13.64 -1.95
N ALA A 119 -1.47 -13.07 -0.77
CA ALA A 119 -0.62 -12.00 -0.24
C ALA A 119 0.87 -12.36 -0.24
N GLY A 120 1.23 -13.59 0.15
CA GLY A 120 2.61 -14.05 0.14
C GLY A 120 3.25 -14.04 -1.26
N MET A 121 2.53 -14.54 -2.27
CA MET A 121 2.99 -14.55 -3.66
C MET A 121 3.16 -13.13 -4.22
N PHE A 122 2.17 -12.25 -4.01
CA PHE A 122 2.25 -10.86 -4.47
C PHE A 122 3.35 -10.06 -3.75
N SER A 123 3.61 -10.36 -2.46
CA SER A 123 4.71 -9.76 -1.72
C SER A 123 6.06 -10.16 -2.32
N ALA A 124 6.28 -11.46 -2.58
CA ALA A 124 7.50 -11.93 -3.24
C ALA A 124 7.71 -11.28 -4.62
N ILE A 125 6.65 -11.20 -5.43
CA ILE A 125 6.70 -10.52 -6.74
C ILE A 125 7.09 -9.05 -6.57
N THR A 126 6.51 -8.35 -5.59
CA THR A 126 6.81 -6.93 -5.34
C THR A 126 8.27 -6.73 -4.93
N VAL A 127 8.80 -7.56 -4.03
CA VAL A 127 10.19 -7.48 -3.59
C VAL A 127 11.15 -7.71 -4.75
N VAL A 128 10.91 -8.74 -5.57
CA VAL A 128 11.72 -9.03 -6.75
C VAL A 128 11.65 -7.88 -7.75
N LEU A 129 10.46 -7.35 -8.03
CA LEU A 129 10.27 -6.23 -8.94
C LEU A 129 11.02 -4.97 -8.47
N LEU A 130 10.92 -4.62 -7.18
CA LEU A 130 11.62 -3.45 -6.63
C LEU A 130 13.14 -3.64 -6.64
N ALA A 131 13.63 -4.85 -6.37
CA ALA A 131 15.05 -5.16 -6.48
C ALA A 131 15.55 -4.99 -7.92
N LEU A 132 14.79 -5.48 -8.91
CA LEU A 132 15.13 -5.31 -10.33
C LEU A 132 15.09 -3.84 -10.77
N LEU A 133 14.09 -3.07 -10.32
CA LEU A 133 14.01 -1.64 -10.60
C LEU A 133 15.18 -0.87 -9.98
N LEU A 134 15.58 -1.21 -8.76
CA LEU A 134 16.75 -0.64 -8.11
C LEU A 134 18.04 -0.96 -8.88
N MET A 135 18.21 -2.22 -9.29
CA MET A 135 19.34 -2.64 -10.13
C MET A 135 19.38 -1.87 -11.45
N ALA A 136 18.25 -1.73 -12.14
CA ALA A 136 18.16 -0.95 -13.37
C ALA A 136 18.52 0.52 -13.13
N ALA A 137 18.01 1.13 -12.06
CA ALA A 137 18.33 2.51 -11.70
C ALA A 137 19.82 2.71 -11.41
N LEU A 138 20.47 1.76 -10.74
CA LEU A 138 21.92 1.77 -10.47
C LEU A 138 22.74 1.64 -11.77
N VAL A 139 22.34 0.77 -12.69
CA VAL A 139 23.00 0.60 -13.99
C VAL A 139 22.86 1.87 -14.84
N ILE A 140 21.67 2.46 -14.90
CA ILE A 140 21.44 3.71 -15.64
C ILE A 140 22.29 4.84 -15.01
N GLY A 141 22.24 5.00 -13.68
CA GLY A 141 22.97 6.04 -12.98
C GLY A 141 24.49 5.97 -13.17
N THR A 142 25.07 4.76 -13.15
CA THR A 142 26.51 4.55 -13.38
C THR A 142 26.89 4.78 -14.84
N SER A 143 26.04 4.40 -15.80
CA SER A 143 26.30 4.66 -17.22
C SER A 143 26.32 6.16 -17.58
N SER A 144 25.50 6.98 -16.92
CA SER A 144 25.51 8.44 -17.09
C SER A 144 26.74 9.13 -16.47
N GLY A 145 27.48 8.46 -15.58
CA GLY A 145 28.70 9.01 -14.96
C GLY A 145 29.99 8.80 -15.75
N VAL A 146 30.00 7.92 -16.75
CA VAL A 146 31.19 7.57 -17.56
C VAL A 146 31.28 8.38 -18.86
N ALA A 147 30.19 9.03 -19.27
CA ALA A 147 30.10 9.83 -20.50
C ALA A 147 30.39 11.33 -20.31
N GLY A 148 30.86 11.74 -19.12
CA GLY A 148 31.22 13.12 -18.76
C GLY A 148 32.72 13.31 -18.59
#